data_AF-A0A8H8JXA8-F1
#
_entry.id   AF-A0A8H8JXA8-F1
#
_cell.length_a   1.000
_cell.length_b   1.000
_cell.length_c   1.000
_cell.angle_alpha   90.00
_cell.angle_beta   90.00
_cell.angle_gamma   90.00
#
_symmetry.space_group_name_H-M   'P 1'
#
loop_
_entity.id
_entity.type
_entity.pdbx_description
1 polymer ?
#
loop_
_entity_poly.entity_id
_entity_poly.type
_entity_poly.pdbx_seq_one_letter_code
_entity_poly.pdbx_strand_id
1 'polypeptide(L)'
;MSIQAGQYAFQPLYYPTLWVGTGPVIAIFPPPSVPLRTLQEDSKDRFDIRPTTGGYYFLKKNDQFVGYNGTDVKLLPLGERGVEWAVVKANGTDAVRLGLPKQNKWWTTSGVESSKASLISVNEELTKAHRPGLSRSN
;
A
#
# COMPACT_ATOMS: atom_id res chain seq x y z
N MET A 1 10.12 -15.61 0.29
CA MET A 1 10.09 -15.33 -1.16
C MET A 1 10.83 -14.02 -1.38
N SER A 2 11.60 -13.90 -2.45
CA SER A 2 12.23 -12.64 -2.84
C SER A 2 11.65 -12.17 -4.16
N ILE A 3 11.24 -10.91 -4.25
CA ILE A 3 10.95 -10.23 -5.51
C ILE A 3 12.22 -9.54 -6.03
N GLN A 4 12.35 -9.44 -7.35
CA GLN A 4 13.47 -8.76 -7.99
C GLN A 4 13.37 -7.25 -7.78
N ALA A 5 14.52 -6.58 -7.66
CA ALA A 5 14.57 -5.12 -7.67
C ALA A 5 14.03 -4.59 -9.00
N GLY A 6 13.30 -3.47 -8.98
CA GLY A 6 12.73 -2.90 -10.20
C GLY A 6 11.53 -2.01 -9.93
N GLN A 7 10.87 -1.58 -11.02
CA GLN A 7 9.69 -0.73 -10.95
C GLN A 7 8.42 -1.56 -11.05
N TYR A 8 7.50 -1.36 -10.10
CA TYR A 8 6.23 -2.09 -10.02
C TYR A 8 5.07 -1.13 -9.80
N ALA A 9 3.91 -1.45 -10.36
CA ALA A 9 2.63 -0.86 -9.98
C ALA A 9 1.89 -1.85 -9.08
N PHE A 10 1.16 -1.35 -8.08
CA PHE A 10 0.41 -2.20 -7.16
C PHE A 10 -1.08 -2.17 -7.50
N GLN A 11 -1.66 -3.34 -7.72
CA GLN A 11 -3.08 -3.54 -7.95
C GLN A 11 -3.67 -4.28 -6.74
N PRO A 12 -4.72 -3.75 -6.07
CA PRO A 12 -5.39 -4.47 -5.01
C PRO A 12 -6.07 -5.74 -5.55
N LEU A 13 -5.86 -6.87 -4.87
CA LEU A 13 -6.33 -8.18 -5.33
C LEU A 13 -7.86 -8.24 -5.54
N TYR A 14 -8.63 -7.64 -4.63
CA TYR A 14 -10.09 -7.68 -4.67
C TYR A 14 -10.72 -6.56 -5.52
N TYR A 15 -9.92 -5.63 -6.02
CA TYR A 15 -10.39 -4.46 -6.77
C TYR A 15 -9.53 -4.28 -8.03
N PRO A 16 -9.66 -5.18 -9.03
CA PRO A 16 -8.75 -5.26 -10.17
C PRO A 16 -8.85 -4.07 -11.13
N THR A 17 -9.88 -3.24 -11.04
CA THR A 17 -9.96 -1.99 -11.82
C THR A 17 -9.21 -0.83 -11.17
N LEU A 18 -8.77 -0.99 -9.92
CA LEU A 18 -8.10 0.05 -9.15
C LEU A 18 -6.60 -0.23 -9.02
N TRP A 19 -5.84 0.84 -8.80
CA TRP A 19 -4.40 0.82 -8.65
C TRP A 19 -3.98 1.69 -7.48
N VAL A 20 -2.82 1.42 -6.87
CA VAL A 20 -2.28 2.28 -5.81
C VAL A 20 -1.41 3.37 -6.42
N GLY A 21 -1.61 4.61 -5.96
CA GLY A 21 -0.76 5.74 -6.31
C GLY A 21 -1.07 6.97 -5.46
N THR A 22 -0.46 8.11 -5.79
CA THR A 22 -0.65 9.39 -5.10
C THR A 22 -1.77 10.23 -5.70
N GLY A 23 -2.19 9.93 -6.93
CA GLY A 23 -3.11 10.75 -7.70
C GLY A 23 -2.45 12.07 -8.14
N PRO A 24 -3.23 13.08 -8.53
CA PRO A 24 -2.69 14.39 -8.88
C PRO A 24 -2.05 15.03 -7.64
N VAL A 25 -0.76 15.36 -7.75
CA VAL A 25 0.01 16.05 -6.71
C VAL A 25 0.47 17.41 -7.26
N ILE A 26 0.23 18.47 -6.51
CA ILE A 26 0.74 19.80 -6.85
C ILE A 26 2.27 19.77 -6.71
N ALA A 27 2.98 20.18 -7.76
CA ALA A 27 4.44 20.25 -7.77
C ALA A 27 4.95 21.42 -6.92
N ILE A 28 5.09 21.19 -5.61
CA ILE A 28 5.74 22.11 -4.67
C ILE A 28 7.04 21.50 -4.14
N PHE A 29 8.04 22.33 -3.82
CA PHE A 29 9.35 21.88 -3.35
C PHE A 29 9.69 22.47 -1.96
N PRO A 30 10.12 21.66 -0.97
CA PRO A 30 10.25 20.20 -1.06
C PRO A 30 8.88 19.50 -1.16
N PRO A 31 8.79 18.33 -1.84
CA PRO A 31 7.54 17.61 -1.95
C PRO A 31 6.97 17.25 -0.56
N PRO A 32 5.66 17.49 -0.32
CA PRO A 32 5.06 17.18 0.96
C PRO A 32 4.89 15.67 1.13
N SER A 33 4.46 15.28 2.33
CA SER A 33 3.96 13.93 2.53
C SER A 33 2.62 13.75 1.81
N VAL A 34 2.48 12.69 1.02
CA VAL A 34 1.27 12.45 0.20
C VAL A 34 0.71 11.06 0.47
N PRO A 35 -0.57 10.92 0.87
CA PRO A 35 -1.16 9.60 1.10
C PRO A 35 -1.21 8.79 -0.20
N LEU A 36 -0.94 7.49 -0.08
CA LEU A 36 -1.25 6.56 -1.16
C LEU A 36 -2.75 6.27 -1.15
N ARG A 37 -3.33 6.13 -2.34
CA ARG A 37 -4.76 5.97 -2.58
C ARG A 37 -5.02 4.96 -3.67
N THR A 38 -6.24 4.46 -3.73
CA THR A 38 -6.76 3.72 -4.89
C THR A 38 -7.16 4.67 -6.00
N LEU A 39 -6.78 4.38 -7.24
CA LEU A 39 -6.92 5.23 -8.41
C LEU A 39 -7.32 4.39 -9.63
N GLN A 40 -7.81 5.05 -10.68
CA GLN A 40 -7.99 4.44 -11.99
C GLN A 40 -6.63 4.16 -12.66
N GLU A 41 -6.65 3.33 -13.70
CA GLU A 41 -5.43 2.87 -14.38
C GLU A 41 -4.58 3.99 -14.98
N ASP A 42 -5.22 5.04 -15.51
CA ASP A 42 -4.56 6.20 -16.12
C ASP A 42 -3.73 7.02 -15.11
N SER A 43 -4.01 6.85 -13.83
CA SER A 43 -3.44 7.61 -12.71
C SER A 43 -2.54 6.74 -11.81
N LYS A 44 -2.22 5.51 -12.25
CA LYS A 44 -1.39 4.60 -11.45
C LYS A 44 0.05 5.05 -11.36
N ASP A 45 0.65 4.82 -10.20
CA ASP A 45 2.06 5.07 -10.00
C ASP A 45 2.91 3.82 -10.17
N ARG A 46 4.18 4.05 -10.51
CA ARG A 46 5.23 3.05 -10.42
C ARG A 46 6.12 3.36 -9.23
N PHE A 47 6.44 2.32 -8.48
CA PHE A 47 7.30 2.38 -7.32
C PHE A 47 8.58 1.60 -7.60
N ASP A 48 9.72 2.21 -7.32
CA ASP A 48 11.01 1.54 -7.28
C ASP A 48 11.09 0.71 -6.01
N ILE A 49 11.22 -0.61 -6.19
CA ILE A 49 11.40 -1.58 -5.13
C ILE A 49 12.87 -1.96 -5.07
N ARG A 50 13.48 -1.73 -3.91
CA ARG A 50 14.88 -2.06 -3.66
C ARG A 50 15.00 -3.01 -2.47
N PRO A 51 15.66 -4.18 -2.64
CA PRO A 51 15.88 -5.10 -1.54
C PRO A 51 16.79 -4.47 -0.49
N THR A 52 16.54 -4.81 0.77
CA THR A 52 17.42 -4.53 1.90
C THR A 52 17.91 -5.86 2.49
N THR A 53 18.42 -5.85 3.72
CA THR A 53 18.82 -7.06 4.44
C THR A 53 17.61 -7.82 4.99
N GLY A 54 17.67 -9.15 4.98
CA GLY A 54 16.67 -9.99 5.65
C GLY A 54 15.33 -10.15 4.92
N GLY A 55 15.28 -9.91 3.61
CA GLY A 55 14.07 -10.11 2.79
C GLY A 55 13.04 -8.97 2.90
N TYR A 56 13.49 -7.79 3.32
CA TYR A 56 12.70 -6.57 3.34
C TYR A 56 13.05 -5.68 2.14
N TYR A 57 12.21 -4.67 1.92
CA TYR A 57 12.30 -3.80 0.75
C TYR A 57 12.01 -2.34 1.13
N PHE A 58 12.77 -1.44 0.53
CA PHE A 58 12.35 -0.05 0.42
C PHE A 58 11.51 0.14 -0.84
N LEU A 59 10.43 0.89 -0.69
CA LEU A 59 9.56 1.32 -1.79
C LEU A 59 9.76 2.82 -1.97
N LYS A 60 9.98 3.29 -3.20
CA LYS A 60 10.18 4.70 -3.52
C LYS A 60 9.37 5.18 -4.71
N LYS A 61 9.02 6.46 -4.72
CA LYS A 61 8.54 7.21 -5.89
C LYS A 61 9.24 8.57 -5.91
N ASN A 62 9.89 8.93 -7.02
CA ASN A 62 10.57 10.23 -7.20
C ASN A 62 11.42 10.63 -5.98
N ASP A 63 12.29 9.73 -5.53
CA ASP A 63 13.17 9.86 -4.35
C ASP A 63 12.49 9.94 -2.97
N GLN A 64 11.16 10.02 -2.89
CA GLN A 64 10.42 9.88 -1.64
C GLN A 64 10.22 8.40 -1.30
N PHE A 65 10.47 8.04 -0.05
CA PHE A 65 10.16 6.70 0.46
C PHE A 65 8.67 6.55 0.77
N VAL A 66 8.16 5.34 0.57
CA VAL A 66 6.86 4.94 1.13
C VAL A 66 7.04 4.57 2.60
N GLY A 67 6.22 5.18 3.44
CA GLY A 67 6.11 4.91 4.86
C GLY A 67 4.66 4.96 5.32
N TYR A 68 4.45 5.22 6.61
CA TYR A 68 3.11 5.33 7.18
C TYR A 68 3.07 6.36 8.31
N ASN A 69 1.90 6.94 8.57
CA ASN A 69 1.61 7.72 9.79
C ASN A 69 0.27 7.26 10.36
N GLY A 70 0.27 6.81 11.61
CA GLY A 70 -0.86 6.12 12.20
C GLY A 70 -1.17 4.84 11.40
N THR A 71 -2.31 4.80 10.73
CA THR A 71 -2.70 3.73 9.81
C THR A 71 -2.50 4.10 8.35
N ASP A 72 -2.30 5.37 7.99
CA ASP A 72 -2.25 5.78 6.58
C ASP A 72 -0.89 5.48 5.95
N VAL A 73 -0.90 4.78 4.82
CA VAL A 73 0.29 4.56 3.98
C VAL A 73 0.50 5.76 3.07
N LYS A 74 1.73 6.27 2.98
CA LYS A 74 2.02 7.54 2.31
C LYS A 74 3.45 7.65 1.83
N LEU A 75 3.70 8.56 0.88
CA LEU A 75 5.03 9.09 0.64
C LEU A 75 5.46 9.95 1.82
N LEU A 76 6.68 9.73 2.30
CA LEU A 76 7.32 10.53 3.32
C LEU A 76 7.93 11.80 2.71
N PRO A 77 8.07 12.89 3.48
CA PRO A 77 8.83 14.06 3.06
C PRO A 77 10.21 13.70 2.50
N LEU A 78 10.73 14.50 1.57
CA LEU A 78 12.06 14.27 1.00
C LEU A 78 13.13 14.28 2.10
N GLY A 79 14.03 13.29 2.08
CA GLY A 79 15.12 13.13 3.06
C GLY A 79 14.74 12.29 4.29
N GLU A 80 13.46 11.97 4.49
CA GLU A 80 13.03 11.09 5.58
C GLU A 80 13.48 9.65 5.37
N ARG A 81 13.73 8.95 6.48
CA ARG A 81 14.14 7.55 6.44
C ARG A 81 12.97 6.66 6.01
N GLY A 82 13.20 5.82 5.01
CA GLY A 82 12.21 4.86 4.55
C GLY A 82 11.84 3.79 5.57
N VAL A 83 10.65 3.23 5.41
CA VAL A 83 10.20 2.04 6.13
C VAL A 83 10.58 0.80 5.32
N GLU A 84 11.12 -0.21 6.00
CA GLU A 84 11.39 -1.52 5.42
C GLU A 84 10.10 -2.36 5.41
N TRP A 85 9.60 -2.67 4.22
CA TRP A 85 8.38 -3.42 4.00
C TRP A 85 8.69 -4.88 3.72
N ALA A 86 7.93 -5.78 4.33
CA ALA A 86 7.96 -7.20 3.95
C ALA A 86 7.06 -7.43 2.73
N VAL A 87 7.54 -8.27 1.81
CA VAL A 87 6.78 -8.76 0.66
C VAL A 87 6.59 -10.26 0.85
N VAL A 88 5.37 -10.71 1.12
CA VAL A 88 5.06 -12.11 1.43
C VAL A 88 4.08 -12.66 0.39
N LYS A 89 4.30 -13.89 -0.10
CA LYS A 89 3.38 -14.54 -1.02
C LYS A 89 2.00 -14.69 -0.38
N ALA A 90 0.93 -14.29 -1.06
CA ALA A 90 -0.43 -14.60 -0.63
C ALA A 90 -0.72 -16.08 -0.94
N ASN A 91 -1.42 -16.76 -0.04
CA ASN A 91 -1.69 -18.20 -0.18
C ASN A 91 -2.42 -18.49 -1.50
N GLY A 92 -1.87 -19.41 -2.30
CA GLY A 92 -2.53 -19.98 -3.48
C GLY A 92 -2.59 -19.08 -4.73
N THR A 93 -1.94 -17.92 -4.73
CA THR A 93 -1.91 -17.00 -5.90
C THR A 93 -0.51 -16.44 -6.14
N ASP A 94 -0.30 -15.80 -7.29
CA ASP A 94 0.90 -15.00 -7.56
C ASP A 94 0.83 -13.59 -6.94
N ALA A 95 -0.20 -13.32 -6.13
CA ALA A 95 -0.33 -12.07 -5.41
C ALA A 95 0.61 -12.02 -4.19
N VAL A 96 0.90 -10.80 -3.74
CA VAL A 96 1.75 -10.54 -2.57
C VAL A 96 1.02 -9.70 -1.53
N ARG A 97 1.40 -9.89 -0.27
CA ARG A 97 1.05 -9.03 0.85
C ARG A 97 2.22 -8.13 1.18
N LEU A 98 1.93 -6.83 1.32
CA LEU A 98 2.87 -5.80 1.75
C LEU A 98 2.56 -5.44 3.19
N GLY A 99 3.57 -5.36 4.06
CA GLY A 99 3.31 -5.04 5.45
C GLY A 99 4.51 -5.07 6.37
N LEU A 100 4.21 -5.07 7.67
CA LEU A 100 5.13 -5.08 8.80
C LEU A 100 4.79 -6.30 9.67
N PRO A 101 5.32 -7.49 9.35
CA PRO A 101 4.94 -8.73 10.02
C PRO A 101 5.21 -8.70 11.53
N LYS A 102 6.32 -8.07 11.94
CA LYS A 102 6.69 -7.88 13.35
C LYS A 102 5.66 -7.05 14.14
N GLN A 103 4.85 -6.25 13.44
CA GLN A 103 3.77 -5.44 14.02
C GLN A 103 2.38 -6.04 13.73
N ASN A 104 2.30 -7.20 13.06
CA ASN A 104 1.07 -7.80 12.56
C ASN A 104 0.21 -6.85 11.69
N LYS A 105 0.84 -5.91 10.96
CA LYS A 105 0.16 -4.91 10.15
C LYS A 105 0.37 -5.14 8.66
N TRP A 106 -0.68 -5.05 7.87
CA TRP A 106 -0.65 -5.26 6.43
C TRP A 106 -1.38 -4.16 5.68
N TRP A 107 -0.93 -3.88 4.47
CA TRP A 107 -1.59 -2.92 3.59
C TRP A 107 -2.98 -3.43 3.21
N THR A 108 -3.94 -2.52 3.21
CA THR A 108 -5.30 -2.74 2.79
C THR A 108 -5.86 -1.47 2.14
N THR A 109 -6.94 -1.64 1.37
CA THR A 109 -7.69 -0.54 0.75
C THR A 109 -9.19 -0.84 0.89
N SER A 110 -10.05 0.18 0.81
CA SER A 110 -11.50 -0.01 0.94
C SER A 110 -12.21 -0.30 -0.39
N GLY A 111 -11.49 -0.37 -1.51
CA GLY A 111 -12.07 -0.58 -2.85
C GLY A 111 -12.87 0.59 -3.40
N VAL A 112 -12.81 1.74 -2.75
CA VAL A 112 -13.48 2.97 -3.20
C VAL A 112 -12.43 3.83 -3.89
N GLU A 113 -12.70 4.35 -5.08
CA GLU A 113 -11.77 5.26 -5.74
C GLU A 113 -11.40 6.44 -4.83
N SER A 114 -10.13 6.86 -4.88
CA SER A 114 -9.54 7.90 -4.03
C SER A 114 -9.47 7.60 -2.53
N SER A 115 -9.90 6.40 -2.09
CA SER A 115 -9.71 5.93 -0.71
C SER A 115 -8.23 5.73 -0.40
N LYS A 116 -7.83 5.99 0.84
CA LYS A 116 -6.42 5.83 1.25
C LYS A 116 -6.06 4.34 1.35
N ALA A 117 -4.83 4.02 1.00
CA ALA A 117 -4.20 2.80 1.44
C ALA A 117 -3.84 2.92 2.93
N SER A 118 -4.11 1.87 3.69
CA SER A 118 -3.92 1.88 5.14
C SER A 118 -3.31 0.58 5.63
N LEU A 119 -2.81 0.59 6.87
CA LEU A 119 -2.39 -0.59 7.61
C LEU A 119 -3.55 -1.08 8.47
N ILE A 120 -3.84 -2.38 8.39
CA ILE A 120 -4.78 -3.09 9.26
C ILE A 120 -4.06 -4.22 10.01
N SER A 121 -4.50 -4.49 11.24
CA SER A 121 -4.02 -5.65 11.98
C SER A 121 -4.78 -6.91 11.54
N VAL A 122 -4.13 -8.07 11.40
CA VAL A 122 -4.82 -9.31 10.93
C VAL A 122 -6.00 -9.69 11.83
N ASN A 123 -5.93 -9.39 13.12
CA ASN A 123 -7.05 -9.65 14.05
C ASN A 123 -8.29 -8.79 13.75
N GLU A 124 -8.12 -7.64 13.10
CA GLU A 124 -9.20 -6.73 12.68
C GLU A 124 -9.81 -7.12 11.32
N GLU A 125 -9.08 -7.85 10.47
CA GLU A 125 -9.62 -8.40 9.21
C GLU A 125 -10.73 -9.43 9.49
N LEU A 126 -10.56 -10.27 10.52
CA LEU A 126 -11.57 -11.25 10.94
C LEU A 126 -12.88 -10.60 11.41
N THR A 127 -12.83 -9.38 11.94
CA THR A 127 -14.02 -8.65 12.41
C THR A 127 -14.73 -7.88 11.30
N LYS A 128 -14.02 -7.44 10.25
CA LYS A 128 -14.63 -6.75 9.09
C LYS A 128 -15.12 -7.70 8.00
N ALA A 129 -14.45 -8.85 7.79
CA ALA A 129 -14.90 -9.88 6.85
C ALA A 129 -16.17 -10.63 7.32
N HIS A 130 -16.58 -10.48 8.60
CA HIS A 130 -17.79 -11.08 9.18
C HIS A 130 -18.99 -10.13 9.29
N ARG A 131 -19.02 -9.04 8.53
CA ARG A 131 -20.27 -8.28 8.30
C ARG A 131 -20.74 -8.46 6.85
N PRO A 132 -21.39 -9.59 6.50
CA PRO A 132 -22.33 -9.58 5.39
C PRO A 132 -23.41 -8.55 5.73
N GLY A 133 -23.79 -7.73 4.76
CA GLY A 133 -24.77 -6.67 4.92
C GLY A 133 -26.07 -7.20 5.53
N LEU A 134 -26.35 -6.79 6.77
CA LEU A 134 -27.69 -6.81 7.30
C LEU A 134 -28.47 -5.67 6.63
N SER A 135 -29.07 -5.98 5.48
CA SER A 135 -30.28 -5.30 5.07
C SER A 135 -31.37 -5.69 6.06
N ARG A 136 -31.82 -4.74 6.89
CA ARG A 136 -33.16 -4.80 7.47
C ARG A 136 -34.07 -4.00 6.55
N SER A 137 -34.83 -4.71 5.73
CA SER A 137 -36.10 -4.21 5.20
C SER A 137 -37.11 -4.17 6.36
N ASN A 138 -37.64 -2.98 6.63
CA ASN A 138 -38.99 -2.79 7.12
C ASN A 138 -39.77 -2.05 6.02
#